data_AF-A0A951X2I3-F1
#
_entry.id   AF-A0A951X2I3-F1
#
_cell.length_a   1.000
_cell.length_b   1.000
_cell.length_c   1.000
_cell.angle_alpha   90.00
_cell.angle_beta   90.00
_cell.angle_gamma   90.00
#
_symmetry.space_group_name_H-M   'P 1'
#
loop_
_entity.id
_entity.type
_entity.pdbx_description
1 polymer ?
#
loop_
_entity_poly.entity_id
_entity_poly.type
_entity_poly.pdbx_seq_one_letter_code
_entity_poly.pdbx_strand_id
1 'polypeptide(L)'
;MNLSRDVLKEAEEFLSRSQVAELFNVAPSTITRWADAGKLNYVRTLGGHRRYQKESIVKLIRSLMQEEVRVQSIVLAIPQMYGDHHTSAVHRILAQLPGVQEVWASAARRQVKVTFDPDQVSAETIGARLEEAGYSPGLGQSPPATPSSQKDPVWAKMGVRMTQTHPTGA
;
A
#
# COMPACT_ATOMS: atom_id res chain seq x y z
N MET A 1 31.83 -39.95 2.93
CA MET A 1 30.86 -38.88 3.27
C MET A 1 31.23 -37.65 2.46
N ASN A 2 30.37 -37.18 1.56
CA ASN A 2 30.69 -36.12 0.61
C ASN A 2 29.70 -34.95 0.79
N LEU A 3 29.92 -34.15 1.83
CA LEU A 3 29.03 -33.06 2.27
C LEU A 3 28.98 -31.87 1.28
N SER A 4 29.80 -31.85 0.23
CA SER A 4 29.86 -30.75 -0.74
C SER A 4 28.78 -30.81 -1.82
N ARG A 5 28.19 -31.98 -2.07
CA ARG A 5 27.16 -32.18 -3.12
C ARG A 5 25.74 -31.89 -2.64
N ASP A 6 25.46 -32.08 -1.35
CA ASP A 6 24.10 -31.91 -0.82
C ASP A 6 23.81 -30.48 -0.34
N VAL A 7 24.84 -29.74 0.10
CA VAL A 7 24.70 -28.29 0.43
C VAL A 7 24.48 -27.43 -0.82
N LEU A 8 25.02 -27.83 -1.99
CA LEU A 8 24.72 -27.18 -3.27
C LEU A 8 23.32 -27.52 -3.81
N LYS A 9 22.81 -28.72 -3.53
CA LYS A 9 21.47 -29.15 -3.97
C LYS A 9 20.32 -28.36 -3.33
N GLU A 10 20.47 -27.92 -2.08
CA GLU A 10 19.41 -27.19 -1.37
C GLU A 10 19.32 -25.70 -1.75
N ALA A 11 20.43 -25.11 -2.22
CA ALA A 11 20.45 -23.78 -2.86
C ALA A 11 20.07 -23.82 -4.36
N GLU A 12 20.21 -24.97 -5.02
CA GLU A 12 19.90 -25.25 -6.43
C GLU A 12 18.58 -26.01 -6.65
N GLU A 13 17.55 -25.77 -5.84
CA GLU A 13 16.29 -26.51 -5.98
C GLU A 13 15.51 -26.07 -7.23
N PHE A 14 15.35 -27.00 -8.19
CA PHE A 14 14.62 -26.76 -9.44
C PHE A 14 13.17 -27.22 -9.35
N LEU A 15 12.25 -26.29 -9.56
CA LEU A 15 10.81 -26.53 -9.60
C LEU A 15 10.36 -27.02 -10.98
N SER A 16 9.36 -27.91 -10.96
CA SER A 16 8.59 -28.27 -12.15
C SER A 16 7.60 -27.16 -12.51
N ARG A 17 7.11 -27.18 -13.76
CA ARG A 17 6.05 -26.25 -14.19
C ARG A 17 4.81 -26.27 -13.29
N SER A 18 4.45 -27.42 -12.73
CA SER A 18 3.24 -27.55 -11.90
C SER A 18 3.44 -26.92 -10.53
N GLN A 19 4.60 -27.14 -9.91
CA GLN A 19 4.94 -26.48 -8.65
C GLN A 19 4.99 -24.97 -8.80
N VAL A 20 5.57 -24.45 -9.90
CA VAL A 20 5.54 -23.01 -10.18
C VAL A 20 4.11 -22.52 -10.38
N ALA A 21 3.27 -23.29 -11.07
CA ALA A 21 1.87 -22.94 -11.29
C ALA A 21 1.08 -22.85 -9.97
N GLU A 22 1.32 -23.78 -9.05
CA GLU A 22 0.76 -23.76 -7.69
C GLU A 22 1.18 -22.51 -6.92
N LEU A 23 2.46 -22.14 -6.97
CA LEU A 23 2.96 -20.93 -6.28
C LEU A 23 2.34 -19.63 -6.82
N PHE A 24 2.11 -19.55 -8.13
CA PHE A 24 1.44 -18.40 -8.76
C PHE A 24 -0.09 -18.50 -8.75
N ASN A 25 -0.65 -19.62 -8.26
CA ASN A 25 -2.08 -19.93 -8.33
C ASN A 25 -2.66 -19.79 -9.76
N VAL A 26 -1.97 -20.36 -10.76
CA VAL A 26 -2.38 -20.34 -12.17
C VAL A 26 -2.33 -21.74 -12.78
N ALA A 27 -2.86 -21.90 -14.00
CA ALA A 27 -2.71 -23.14 -14.76
C ALA A 27 -1.24 -23.36 -15.24
N PRO A 28 -0.74 -24.61 -15.31
CA PRO A 28 0.62 -24.89 -15.83
C PRO A 28 0.89 -24.45 -17.27
N SER A 29 -0.16 -24.31 -18.09
CA SER A 29 -0.07 -23.75 -19.45
C SER A 29 0.30 -22.27 -19.43
N THR A 30 -0.15 -21.52 -18.42
CA THR A 30 0.22 -20.11 -18.22
C THR A 30 1.71 -19.97 -17.96
N ILE A 31 2.27 -20.84 -17.12
CA ILE A 31 3.72 -20.88 -16.85
C ILE A 31 4.50 -21.17 -18.12
N THR A 32 4.01 -22.10 -18.95
CA THR A 32 4.63 -22.41 -20.25
C THR A 32 4.63 -21.19 -21.17
N ARG A 33 3.48 -20.51 -21.30
CA ARG A 33 3.35 -19.29 -22.10
C ARG A 33 4.28 -18.17 -21.62
N TRP A 34 4.43 -17.99 -20.30
CA TRP A 34 5.34 -16.99 -19.73
C TRP A 34 6.80 -17.33 -19.98
N ALA A 35 7.19 -18.60 -19.87
CA ALA A 35 8.52 -19.06 -20.22
C ALA A 35 8.84 -18.82 -21.71
N ASP A 36 7.88 -19.12 -22.60
CA ASP A 36 8.04 -18.90 -24.05
C ASP A 36 8.09 -17.41 -24.41
N ALA A 37 7.40 -16.57 -23.65
CA ALA A 37 7.47 -15.11 -23.75
C ALA A 37 8.73 -14.50 -23.08
N GLY A 38 9.63 -15.32 -22.52
CA GLY A 38 10.85 -14.86 -21.85
C GLY A 38 10.65 -14.22 -20.47
N LYS A 39 9.44 -14.34 -19.89
CA LYS A 39 9.11 -13.76 -18.57
C LYS A 39 9.59 -14.61 -17.40
N LEU A 40 9.84 -15.90 -17.63
CA LEU A 40 10.37 -16.83 -16.64
C LEU A 40 11.62 -17.51 -17.18
N ASN A 41 12.73 -17.35 -16.45
CA ASN A 41 13.95 -18.09 -16.74
C ASN A 41 13.77 -19.57 -16.43
N TYR A 42 14.22 -20.43 -17.34
CA TYR A 42 14.18 -21.88 -17.18
C TYR A 42 15.41 -22.54 -17.79
N VAL A 43 15.73 -23.73 -17.28
CA VAL A 43 16.67 -24.65 -17.93
C VAL A 43 15.91 -25.88 -18.43
N ARG A 44 16.46 -26.56 -19.43
CA ARG A 44 15.90 -27.84 -19.91
C ARG A 44 16.71 -28.99 -19.33
N THR A 45 16.01 -30.05 -18.92
CA THR A 45 16.65 -31.33 -18.63
C THR A 45 17.07 -32.02 -19.94
N LEU A 46 17.88 -33.08 -19.84
CA LEU A 46 18.22 -33.94 -20.99
C LEU A 46 16.97 -34.51 -21.69
N GLY A 47 15.87 -34.71 -20.96
CA GLY A 47 14.57 -35.13 -21.50
C GLY A 47 13.70 -33.99 -22.03
N GLY A 48 14.21 -32.77 -22.14
CA GLY A 48 13.51 -31.62 -22.72
C GLY A 48 12.50 -30.92 -21.81
N HIS A 49 12.33 -31.37 -20.56
CA HIS A 49 11.39 -30.76 -19.62
C HIS A 49 11.96 -29.45 -19.03
N ARG A 50 11.10 -28.42 -18.92
CA ARG A 50 11.48 -27.14 -18.30
C ARG A 50 11.59 -27.26 -16.77
N ARG A 51 12.61 -26.63 -16.22
CA ARG A 51 12.89 -26.53 -14.79
C ARG A 51 13.18 -25.08 -14.41
N TYR A 52 12.61 -24.62 -13.31
CA TYR A 52 12.67 -23.24 -12.87
C TYR A 52 13.43 -23.16 -11.56
N GLN A 53 14.38 -22.23 -11.43
CA GLN A 53 15.10 -22.07 -10.17
C GLN A 53 14.15 -21.53 -9.09
N LYS A 54 14.03 -22.25 -7.97
CA LYS A 54 13.18 -21.84 -6.84
C LYS A 54 13.48 -20.42 -6.38
N GLU A 55 14.76 -20.06 -6.25
CA GLU A 55 15.16 -18.71 -5.83
C GLU A 55 14.64 -17.62 -6.78
N SER A 56 14.77 -17.82 -8.11
CA SER A 56 14.25 -16.87 -9.10
C SER A 56 12.74 -16.72 -9.01
N ILE A 57 12.02 -17.83 -8.82
CA ILE A 57 10.55 -17.82 -8.67
C ILE A 57 10.14 -17.13 -7.37
N VAL A 58 10.79 -17.41 -6.24
CA VAL A 58 10.52 -16.76 -4.96
C VAL A 58 10.85 -15.27 -5.01
N LYS A 59 11.97 -14.89 -5.65
CA LYS A 59 12.30 -13.46 -5.89
C LYS A 59 11.21 -12.78 -6.70
N LEU A 60 10.69 -13.42 -7.74
CA LEU A 60 9.62 -12.88 -8.56
C LEU A 60 8.31 -12.73 -7.76
N ILE A 61 7.92 -13.76 -7.00
CA ILE A 61 6.74 -13.70 -6.13
C ILE A 61 6.89 -12.59 -5.09
N ARG A 62 8.05 -12.50 -4.43
CA ARG A 62 8.34 -11.42 -3.47
C ARG A 62 8.25 -10.05 -4.14
N SER A 63 8.82 -9.89 -5.34
CA SER A 63 8.78 -8.63 -6.08
C SER A 63 7.34 -8.24 -6.40
N LEU A 64 6.53 -9.17 -6.91
CA LEU A 64 5.11 -8.93 -7.23
C LEU A 64 4.29 -8.60 -5.99
N MET A 65 4.54 -9.30 -4.87
CA MET A 65 3.91 -8.99 -3.57
C MET A 65 4.38 -7.65 -2.99
N GLN A 66 5.55 -7.15 -3.37
CA GLN A 66 6.08 -5.84 -2.94
C GLN A 66 5.64 -4.70 -3.89
N GLU A 67 5.25 -5.04 -5.11
CA GLU A 67 4.66 -4.11 -6.09
C GLU A 67 3.18 -3.82 -5.78
N GLU A 68 2.53 -4.69 -5.00
CA GLU A 68 1.27 -4.38 -4.31
C GLU A 68 1.52 -3.39 -3.17
N VAL A 69 1.62 -2.11 -3.57
CA VAL A 69 1.29 -0.93 -2.77
C VAL A 69 2.20 -0.75 -1.53
N ARG A 70 3.34 -0.08 -1.74
CA ARG A 70 3.99 0.65 -0.65
C ARG A 70 3.13 1.85 -0.27
N VAL A 71 2.10 1.62 0.54
CA VAL A 71 1.39 2.69 1.23
C VAL A 71 1.99 2.89 2.60
N GLN A 72 2.40 4.12 2.87
CA GLN A 72 2.71 4.57 4.21
C GLN A 72 1.64 5.53 4.68
N SER A 73 1.42 5.56 6.00
CA SER A 73 0.55 6.56 6.61
C SER A 73 1.27 7.29 7.73
N ILE A 74 1.17 8.61 7.75
CA ILE A 74 1.71 9.46 8.81
C ILE A 74 0.59 10.29 9.42
N VAL A 75 0.73 10.62 10.71
CA VAL A 75 -0.15 11.55 11.41
C VAL A 75 0.67 12.77 11.82
N LEU A 76 0.22 13.95 11.42
CA LEU A 76 0.83 15.22 11.73
C LEU A 76 -0.10 16.02 12.64
N ALA A 77 0.41 16.48 13.77
CA ALA A 77 -0.31 17.41 14.65
C ALA A 77 -0.20 18.83 14.07
N ILE A 78 -1.33 19.50 13.84
CA ILE A 78 -1.41 20.85 13.29
C ILE A 78 -2.09 21.76 14.32
N PRO A 79 -1.35 22.35 15.27
CA PRO A 79 -1.91 23.16 16.34
C PRO A 79 -2.74 24.35 15.83
N GLN A 80 -2.41 24.86 14.63
CA GLN A 80 -3.05 26.01 13.97
C GLN A 80 -4.33 25.65 13.19
N MET A 81 -4.82 24.41 13.29
CA MET A 81 -6.03 23.96 12.59
C MET A 81 -7.31 24.36 13.32
N TYR A 82 -7.70 25.62 13.20
CA TYR A 82 -8.91 26.19 13.79
C TYR A 82 -10.00 26.39 12.72
N GLY A 83 -10.76 25.34 12.41
CA GLY A 83 -11.98 25.43 11.59
C GLY A 83 -11.98 24.57 10.31
N ASP A 84 -13.16 24.45 9.73
CA ASP A 84 -13.49 23.71 8.51
C ASP A 84 -12.83 24.30 7.25
N HIS A 85 -12.63 25.62 7.23
CA HIS A 85 -11.83 26.28 6.19
C HIS A 85 -10.38 25.76 6.16
N HIS A 86 -9.77 25.49 7.33
CA HIS A 86 -8.39 24.97 7.41
C HIS A 86 -8.32 23.49 7.00
N THR A 87 -9.34 22.70 7.35
CA THR A 87 -9.47 21.30 6.90
C THR A 87 -9.54 21.21 5.38
N SER A 88 -10.34 22.07 4.74
CA SER A 88 -10.49 22.11 3.28
C SER A 88 -9.21 22.56 2.56
N ALA A 89 -8.50 23.54 3.13
CA ALA A 89 -7.23 24.03 2.59
C ALA A 89 -6.15 22.93 2.59
N VAL A 90 -6.00 22.21 3.70
CA VAL A 90 -5.06 21.08 3.83
C VAL A 90 -5.34 20.00 2.79
N HIS A 91 -6.61 19.62 2.62
CA HIS A 91 -6.98 18.61 1.61
C HIS A 91 -6.61 19.06 0.19
N ARG A 92 -6.84 20.34 -0.15
CA ARG A 92 -6.52 20.89 -1.47
C ARG A 92 -5.01 20.84 -1.76
N ILE A 93 -4.18 21.21 -0.79
CA ILE A 93 -2.73 21.27 -0.96
C ILE A 93 -2.14 19.86 -1.10
N LEU A 94 -2.52 18.95 -0.20
CA LEU A 94 -1.96 17.60 -0.19
C LEU A 94 -2.43 16.74 -1.34
N ALA A 95 -3.66 16.94 -1.84
CA ALA A 95 -4.17 16.23 -3.01
C ALA A 95 -3.44 16.60 -4.31
N GLN A 96 -2.66 17.69 -4.33
CA GLN A 96 -1.84 18.07 -5.49
C GLN A 96 -0.47 17.37 -5.52
N LEU A 97 -0.07 16.71 -4.44
CA LEU A 97 1.21 16.01 -4.39
C LEU A 97 1.10 14.64 -5.07
N PRO A 98 1.97 14.33 -6.04
CA PRO A 98 2.01 13.01 -6.65
C PRO A 98 2.33 11.96 -5.58
N GLY A 99 1.61 10.84 -5.60
CA GLY A 99 1.79 9.77 -4.62
C GLY A 99 0.92 9.87 -3.36
N VAL A 100 0.21 10.99 -3.12
CA VAL A 100 -0.78 11.06 -2.03
C VAL A 100 -2.05 10.31 -2.43
N GLN A 101 -2.47 9.32 -1.62
CA GLN A 101 -3.62 8.47 -1.90
C GLN A 101 -4.84 8.84 -1.06
N GLU A 102 -4.65 9.20 0.21
CA GLU A 102 -5.75 9.56 1.12
C GLU A 102 -5.31 10.68 2.07
N VAL A 103 -6.19 11.65 2.31
CA VAL A 103 -5.97 12.74 3.25
C VAL A 103 -7.17 12.86 4.18
N TRP A 104 -6.93 12.68 5.48
CA TRP A 104 -7.91 12.95 6.53
C TRP A 104 -7.42 14.12 7.37
N ALA A 105 -8.20 15.19 7.43
CA ALA A 105 -7.90 16.35 8.26
C ALA A 105 -9.05 16.60 9.25
N SER A 106 -8.70 16.92 10.49
CA SER A 106 -9.69 17.20 11.53
C SER A 106 -9.26 18.37 12.38
N ALA A 107 -9.98 19.48 12.26
CA ALA A 107 -9.83 20.64 13.13
C ALA A 107 -10.14 20.33 14.59
N ALA A 108 -11.12 19.46 14.85
CA ALA A 108 -11.47 19.03 16.20
C ALA A 108 -10.31 18.26 16.88
N ARG A 109 -9.59 17.42 16.12
CA ARG A 109 -8.43 16.67 16.64
C ARG A 109 -7.10 17.39 16.42
N ARG A 110 -7.09 18.50 15.69
CA ARG A 110 -5.88 19.24 15.25
C ARG A 110 -4.85 18.30 14.63
N GLN A 111 -5.32 17.37 13.80
CA GLN A 111 -4.52 16.30 13.22
C GLN A 111 -4.82 16.13 11.73
N VAL A 112 -3.78 15.74 11.01
CA VAL A 112 -3.86 15.35 9.60
C VAL A 112 -3.24 13.96 9.46
N LYS A 113 -4.01 12.99 8.99
CA LYS A 113 -3.50 11.68 8.57
C LYS A 113 -3.36 11.69 7.05
N VAL A 114 -2.18 11.33 6.55
CA VAL A 114 -1.91 11.25 5.12
C VAL A 114 -1.46 9.84 4.81
N THR A 115 -2.11 9.20 3.84
CA THR A 115 -1.66 7.95 3.23
C THR A 115 -1.00 8.28 1.90
N PHE A 116 0.24 7.85 1.70
CA PHE A 116 1.04 8.20 0.53
C PHE A 116 1.98 7.07 0.12
N ASP A 117 2.41 7.13 -1.14
CA ASP A 117 3.46 6.29 -1.71
C ASP A 117 4.83 6.90 -1.41
N PRO A 118 5.68 6.25 -0.58
CA PRO A 118 6.99 6.77 -0.20
C PRO A 118 7.99 6.79 -1.37
N ASP A 119 7.73 6.05 -2.45
CA ASP A 119 8.57 6.08 -3.65
C ASP A 119 8.28 7.32 -4.52
N GLN A 120 7.14 8.00 -4.29
CA GLN A 120 6.73 9.20 -5.01
C GLN A 120 6.82 10.48 -4.17
N VAL A 121 6.54 10.41 -2.87
CA VAL A 121 6.56 11.57 -1.97
C VAL A 121 7.03 11.20 -0.57
N SER A 122 7.91 12.01 0.03
CA SER A 122 8.41 11.77 1.38
C SER A 122 7.58 12.51 2.44
N ALA A 123 7.62 12.02 3.69
CA ALA A 123 7.00 12.67 4.83
C ALA A 123 7.52 14.10 5.05
N GLU A 124 8.81 14.33 4.78
CA GLU A 124 9.44 15.66 4.85
C GLU A 124 8.85 16.61 3.81
N THR A 125 8.62 16.13 2.58
CA THR A 125 7.98 16.92 1.51
C THR A 125 6.55 17.29 1.89
N ILE A 126 5.79 16.35 2.48
CA ILE A 126 4.44 16.59 2.98
C ILE A 126 4.46 17.66 4.09
N GLY A 127 5.39 17.54 5.04
CA GLY A 127 5.57 18.52 6.12
C GLY A 127 5.94 19.91 5.60
N ALA A 128 6.91 20.00 4.70
CA ALA A 128 7.36 21.26 4.09
C ALA A 128 6.23 21.95 3.31
N ARG A 129 5.40 21.19 2.61
CA ARG A 129 4.23 21.73 1.87
C ARG A 129 3.13 22.24 2.79
N LEU A 130 2.93 21.60 3.93
CA LEU A 130 2.03 22.10 4.96
C LEU A 130 2.59 23.37 5.61
N GLU A 131 3.89 23.40 5.89
CA GLU A 131 4.56 24.55 6.48
C GLU A 131 4.56 25.78 5.56
N GLU A 132 4.80 25.61 4.25
CA GLU A 132 4.70 26.66 3.22
C GLU A 132 3.31 27.31 3.22
N ALA A 133 2.28 26.53 3.54
CA ALA A 133 0.89 26.99 3.67
C ALA A 133 0.50 27.48 5.07
N GLY A 134 1.46 27.60 6.01
CA GLY A 134 1.23 28.06 7.37
C GLY A 134 0.73 27.00 8.35
N TYR A 135 0.77 25.71 7.96
CA TYR A 135 0.41 24.57 8.79
C TYR A 135 1.65 23.83 9.30
N SER A 136 2.42 24.47 10.17
CA SER A 136 3.61 23.85 10.76
C SER A 136 3.23 22.65 11.64
N PRO A 137 3.72 21.44 11.34
CA PRO A 137 3.49 20.28 12.19
C PRO A 137 4.22 20.47 13.52
N GLY A 138 3.48 20.34 14.63
CA GLY A 138 4.06 20.38 15.96
C GLY A 138 4.96 19.16 16.17
N LEU A 139 6.24 19.38 16.49
CA LEU A 139 7.21 18.34 16.79
C LEU A 139 6.65 17.39 17.86
N GLY A 140 6.22 16.19 17.46
CA GLY A 140 5.70 15.22 18.41
C GLY A 140 4.87 14.11 17.79
N GLN A 141 5.57 13.03 17.42
CA GLN A 141 5.13 11.64 17.55
C GLN A 141 3.84 11.23 16.81
N SER A 142 4.01 10.36 15.81
CA SER A 142 2.99 9.37 15.46
C SER A 142 2.46 8.72 16.75
N PRO A 143 1.13 8.71 17.00
CA PRO A 143 0.57 7.70 17.86
C PRO A 143 0.95 6.31 17.29
N PRO A 144 1.15 5.27 18.13
CA PRO A 144 1.46 3.94 17.63
C PRO A 144 0.42 3.51 16.59
N ALA A 145 0.90 2.84 15.53
CA ALA A 145 0.12 2.39 14.39
C ALA A 145 -1.22 1.80 14.86
N THR A 146 -2.31 2.55 14.65
CA THR A 146 -3.64 1.99 14.80
C THR A 146 -3.94 1.29 13.48
N PRO A 147 -4.27 -0.01 13.48
CA PRO A 147 -4.57 -0.71 12.24
C PRO A 147 -5.74 -0.04 11.52
N SER A 148 -5.59 0.11 10.21
CA SER A 148 -6.58 0.66 9.29
C SER A 148 -7.96 0.04 9.47
N SER A 149 -8.98 0.86 9.69
CA SER A 149 -10.32 0.74 9.08
C SER A 149 -11.25 1.74 9.74
N GLN A 150 -11.69 2.75 8.99
CA GLN A 150 -13.07 3.15 9.11
C GLN A 150 -13.62 3.43 7.72
N LYS A 151 -14.04 2.33 7.08
CA LYS A 151 -15.13 2.32 6.11
C LYS A 151 -16.27 3.16 6.68
N ASP A 152 -16.78 4.05 5.84
CA ASP A 152 -18.09 4.73 5.85
C ASP A 152 -18.81 4.84 7.21
N PRO A 153 -19.11 6.06 7.69
CA PRO A 153 -19.94 6.19 8.86
C PRO A 153 -21.35 5.64 8.59
N VAL A 154 -21.84 4.88 9.58
CA VAL A 154 -23.06 4.02 9.59
C VAL A 154 -24.37 4.74 9.22
N TRP A 155 -24.39 6.07 9.07
CA TRP A 155 -25.55 6.83 8.60
C TRP A 155 -25.97 6.51 7.15
N ALA A 156 -25.08 5.94 6.33
CA ALA A 156 -25.41 5.49 4.98
C ALA A 156 -26.37 4.28 4.93
N LYS A 157 -26.54 3.54 6.04
CA LYS A 157 -27.51 2.43 6.16
C LYS A 157 -28.81 2.79 6.88
N MET A 158 -28.94 4.01 7.36
CA MET A 158 -30.18 4.45 8.00
C MET A 158 -30.84 5.49 7.10
N GLY A 159 -31.91 5.08 6.41
CA GLY A 159 -32.74 6.01 5.64
C GLY A 159 -33.19 7.19 6.51
N VAL A 160 -32.64 8.38 6.24
CA VAL A 160 -33.37 9.61 5.92
C VAL A 160 -34.82 9.62 6.47
N ARG A 161 -35.32 10.54 7.31
CA ARG A 161 -34.94 11.88 7.78
C ARG A 161 -35.81 12.18 9.02
N MET A 162 -35.29 12.92 10.01
CA MET A 162 -36.14 13.57 11.02
C MET A 162 -35.80 15.07 11.02
N THR A 163 -36.64 15.87 10.39
CA THR A 163 -36.69 17.32 10.62
C THR A 163 -38.06 17.61 11.21
N GLN A 164 -38.13 17.74 12.53
CA GLN A 164 -39.23 18.47 13.17
C GLN A 164 -38.82 19.93 13.20
N THR A 165 -39.54 20.77 12.46
CA THR A 165 -39.50 22.21 12.64
C THR A 165 -40.78 22.58 13.37
N HIS A 166 -40.68 22.99 14.63
CA HIS A 166 -41.79 23.61 15.33
C HIS A 166 -41.99 25.05 14.80
N PRO A 167 -43.19 25.45 14.37
CA PRO A 167 -43.47 26.87 14.19
C PRO A 167 -43.68 27.53 15.56
N THR A 168 -42.86 28.52 15.86
CA THR A 168 -43.05 29.48 16.96
C THR A 168 -44.18 30.44 16.61
N GLY A 169 -45.25 30.40 17.41
CA GLY A 169 -46.12 31.52 17.83
C GLY A 169 -46.71 32.49 16.81
N ALA A 170 -48.05 32.49 16.72
CA ALA A 170 -48.90 33.66 16.95
C ALA A 170 -50.29 33.19 17.39
#